data_AF-A0AAW1U163-F1
#
_entry.id   AF-A0AAW1U163-F1
#
_cell.length_a   1.000
_cell.length_b   1.000
_cell.length_c   1.000
_cell.angle_alpha   90.00
_cell.angle_beta   90.00
_cell.angle_gamma   90.00
#
_symmetry.space_group_name_H-M   'P 1'
#
loop_
_entity.id
_entity.type
_entity.pdbx_description
1 polymer ?
#
loop_
_entity_poly.entity_id
_entity_poly.type
_entity_poly.pdbx_seq_one_letter_code
_entity_poly.pdbx_strand_id
1 'polypeptide(L)'
;MQGYAEIKLLSKTNSIPKWAERFFNANHVNIVEESIVDPVAKTITTYTRNLGYTKVMTVTKKVVYKESNELPGKTLIHRTAWIDSQVKGFSRAICAFGYERFKKNRVKMVGGFEYVLANMFPNNNVQVVPNRTVATKLKDAAKNASELAKAKVPIYVNSH
;
A
#
# COMPACT_ATOMS: atom_id res chain seq x y z
N MET A 1 -15.42 -7.55 25.82
CA MET A 1 -14.18 -6.74 25.84
C MET A 1 -14.27 -5.75 24.69
N GLN A 2 -14.15 -4.46 24.98
CA GLN A 2 -14.52 -3.37 24.07
C GLN A 2 -13.36 -3.08 23.10
N GLY A 3 -13.59 -3.23 21.79
CA GLY A 3 -12.70 -2.65 20.78
C GLY A 3 -12.86 -1.12 20.75
N TYR A 4 -11.78 -0.40 20.42
CA TYR A 4 -11.82 1.06 20.31
C TYR A 4 -11.96 1.45 18.84
N ALA A 5 -12.80 2.45 18.57
CA ALA A 5 -12.93 3.05 17.24
C ALA A 5 -12.65 4.57 17.33
N GLU A 6 -11.84 5.08 16.40
CA GLU A 6 -11.51 6.50 16.27
C GLU A 6 -11.82 6.97 14.84
N ILE A 7 -12.32 8.20 14.72
CA ILE A 7 -12.53 8.86 13.42
C ILE A 7 -11.72 10.16 13.41
N LYS A 8 -10.87 10.32 12.41
CA LYS A 8 -10.00 11.47 12.20
C LYS A 8 -10.28 12.11 10.85
N LEU A 9 -10.35 13.44 10.83
CA LEU A 9 -10.42 14.23 9.59
C LEU A 9 -9.04 14.82 9.31
N LEU A 10 -8.54 14.60 8.09
CA LEU A 10 -7.26 15.07 7.61
C LEU A 10 -7.48 15.98 6.40
N SER A 11 -6.91 17.18 6.40
CA SER A 11 -6.93 18.08 5.24
C SER A 11 -5.59 18.02 4.53
N LYS A 12 -5.60 17.66 3.25
CA LYS A 12 -4.40 17.55 2.43
C LYS A 12 -4.41 18.57 1.30
N THR A 13 -3.35 19.35 1.18
CA THR A 13 -3.12 20.17 -0.01
C THR A 13 -2.75 19.25 -1.18
N ASN A 14 -3.44 19.41 -2.29
CA ASN A 14 -3.19 18.63 -3.49
C ASN A 14 -3.14 19.55 -4.69
N SER A 15 -1.95 19.73 -5.28
CA SER A 15 -1.83 20.43 -6.56
C SER A 15 -2.63 19.67 -7.60
N ILE A 16 -3.66 20.34 -8.11
CA ILE A 16 -4.53 19.81 -9.14
C ILE A 16 -3.70 19.73 -10.43
N PRO A 17 -3.83 18.66 -11.24
CA PRO A 17 -3.22 18.67 -12.57
C PRO A 17 -3.69 19.89 -13.36
N LYS A 18 -2.81 20.55 -14.12
CA LYS A 18 -3.15 21.77 -14.88
C LYS A 18 -4.39 21.64 -15.77
N TRP A 19 -4.62 20.46 -16.34
CA TRP A 19 -5.82 20.20 -17.16
C TRP A 19 -7.13 20.24 -16.35
N ALA A 20 -7.06 19.94 -15.05
CA ALA A 20 -8.20 19.86 -14.14
C ALA A 20 -8.47 21.17 -13.38
N GLU A 21 -7.53 22.13 -13.40
CA GLU A 21 -7.70 23.45 -12.76
C GLU A 21 -8.92 24.22 -13.30
N ARG A 22 -9.31 24.01 -14.57
CA ARG A 22 -10.49 24.65 -15.18
C ARG A 22 -11.82 24.16 -14.60
N PHE A 23 -11.82 23.01 -13.93
CA PHE A 23 -13.03 22.38 -13.40
C PHE A 23 -13.10 22.44 -11.87
N PHE A 24 -11.99 22.78 -11.19
CA PHE A 24 -11.86 22.69 -9.74
C PHE A 24 -11.02 23.84 -9.18
N ASN A 25 -11.59 24.59 -8.24
CA ASN A 25 -10.95 25.76 -7.61
C ASN A 25 -10.40 25.48 -6.20
N ALA A 26 -10.48 24.24 -5.70
CA ALA A 26 -10.15 23.92 -4.30
C ALA A 26 -8.81 23.19 -4.15
N ASN A 27 -7.81 23.85 -3.57
CA ASN A 27 -6.47 23.28 -3.44
C ASN A 27 -6.33 22.28 -2.28
N HIS A 28 -7.41 22.05 -1.54
CA HIS A 28 -7.47 21.19 -0.37
C HIS A 28 -8.46 20.04 -0.57
N VAL A 29 -8.10 18.86 -0.07
CA VAL A 29 -8.94 17.67 -0.06
C VAL A 29 -9.03 17.15 1.37
N ASN A 30 -10.25 17.09 1.88
CA ASN A 30 -10.52 16.43 3.14
C ASN A 30 -10.54 14.90 2.95
N ILE A 31 -9.96 14.20 3.89
CA ILE A 31 -9.79 12.75 3.93
C ILE A 31 -10.25 12.31 5.31
N VAL A 32 -11.12 11.32 5.38
CA VAL A 32 -11.48 10.68 6.65
C VAL A 32 -10.64 9.43 6.85
N GLU A 33 -10.14 9.24 8.06
CA GLU A 33 -9.50 8.03 8.53
C GLU A 33 -10.29 7.47 9.70
N GLU A 34 -10.76 6.23 9.54
CA GLU A 34 -11.44 5.46 10.56
C GLU A 34 -10.46 4.37 11.02
N SER A 35 -10.25 4.23 12.32
CA SER A 35 -9.38 3.20 12.89
C SER A 35 -10.15 2.35 13.90
N ILE A 36 -9.84 1.06 13.92
CA ILE A 36 -10.39 0.08 14.86
C ILE A 36 -9.21 -0.63 15.50
N VAL A 37 -9.15 -0.64 16.82
CA VAL A 37 -8.12 -1.29 17.62
C VAL A 37 -8.74 -2.44 18.41
N ASP A 38 -8.26 -3.64 18.15
CA ASP A 38 -8.55 -4.83 18.94
C ASP A 38 -7.30 -5.21 19.77
N PRO A 39 -7.27 -4.89 21.07
CA PRO A 39 -6.13 -5.20 21.93
C PRO A 39 -6.00 -6.71 22.24
N VAL A 40 -7.08 -7.49 22.13
CA VAL A 40 -7.07 -8.94 22.38
C VAL A 40 -6.40 -9.66 21.22
N ALA A 41 -6.87 -9.37 20.00
CA ALA A 41 -6.26 -9.92 18.79
C ALA A 41 -4.94 -9.22 18.41
N LYS A 42 -4.57 -8.13 19.12
CA LYS A 42 -3.45 -7.24 18.79
C LYS A 42 -3.48 -6.78 17.34
N THR A 43 -4.65 -6.33 16.89
CA THR A 43 -4.83 -5.84 15.53
C THR A 43 -5.26 -4.39 15.50
N ILE A 44 -4.74 -3.65 14.52
CA ILE A 44 -5.22 -2.32 14.18
C ILE A 44 -5.66 -2.36 12.72
N THR A 45 -6.89 -1.94 12.45
CA THR A 45 -7.38 -1.77 11.08
C THR A 45 -7.69 -0.31 10.84
N THR A 46 -7.10 0.27 9.79
CA THR A 46 -7.42 1.64 9.35
C THR A 46 -8.07 1.63 7.98
N TYR A 47 -9.10 2.46 7.82
CA TYR A 47 -9.73 2.80 6.55
C TYR A 47 -9.52 4.27 6.29
N THR A 48 -8.95 4.62 5.14
CA THR A 48 -8.76 6.01 4.74
C THR A 48 -9.47 6.25 3.41
N ARG A 49 -10.27 7.31 3.32
CA ARG A 49 -11.00 7.66 2.09
C ARG A 49 -11.07 9.17 1.86
N ASN A 50 -10.93 9.61 0.61
CA ASN A 50 -11.10 11.02 0.27
C ASN A 50 -12.59 11.40 0.28
N LEU A 51 -12.89 12.57 0.84
CA LEU A 51 -14.24 13.17 0.83
C LEU A 51 -14.40 14.17 -0.33
N GLY A 52 -13.31 14.86 -0.69
CA GLY A 52 -13.27 15.74 -1.86
C GLY A 52 -13.01 14.99 -3.16
N TYR A 53 -13.48 15.53 -4.28
CA TYR A 53 -13.25 15.00 -5.64
C TYR A 53 -13.78 13.58 -5.91
N THR A 54 -14.67 13.06 -5.08
CA THR A 54 -15.23 11.69 -5.21
C THR A 54 -15.94 11.44 -6.54
N LYS A 55 -16.56 12.48 -7.14
CA LYS A 55 -17.16 12.42 -8.49
C LYS A 55 -16.13 12.15 -9.60
N VAL A 56 -14.86 12.52 -9.38
CA VAL A 56 -13.76 12.31 -10.34
C VAL A 56 -13.04 11.02 -10.03
N MET A 57 -12.59 10.87 -8.78
CA MET A 57 -11.81 9.74 -8.33
C MET A 57 -12.09 9.47 -6.86
N THR A 58 -12.42 8.23 -6.55
CA THR A 58 -12.55 7.73 -5.19
C THR A 58 -11.37 6.81 -4.88
N VAL A 59 -10.72 7.05 -3.76
CA VAL A 59 -9.59 6.28 -3.25
C VAL A 59 -9.95 5.81 -1.85
N THR A 60 -10.04 4.50 -1.69
CA THR A 60 -10.21 3.85 -0.39
C THR A 60 -8.97 3.02 -0.10
N LYS A 61 -8.37 3.18 1.08
CA LYS A 61 -7.22 2.41 1.54
C LYS A 61 -7.60 1.67 2.81
N LYS A 62 -7.32 0.37 2.87
CA LYS A 62 -7.36 -0.42 4.10
C LYS A 62 -5.94 -0.79 4.50
N VAL A 63 -5.59 -0.62 5.77
CA VAL A 63 -4.36 -1.16 6.33
C VAL A 63 -4.67 -1.98 7.56
N VAL A 64 -4.14 -3.20 7.60
CA VAL A 64 -4.23 -4.08 8.77
C VAL A 64 -2.83 -4.27 9.33
N TYR A 65 -2.65 -3.88 10.57
CA TYR A 65 -1.47 -4.12 11.38
C TYR A 65 -1.80 -5.28 12.32
N LYS A 66 -0.95 -6.30 12.35
CA LYS A 66 -1.11 -7.45 13.24
C LYS A 66 0.24 -7.99 13.68
N GLU A 67 0.27 -8.71 14.79
CA GLU A 67 1.45 -9.47 15.19
C GLU A 67 1.83 -10.50 14.10
N SER A 68 3.13 -10.67 13.85
CA SER A 68 3.62 -11.65 12.90
C SER A 68 3.77 -13.02 13.55
N ASN A 69 3.05 -14.01 13.02
CA ASN A 69 3.19 -15.40 13.48
C ASN A 69 4.55 -16.02 13.09
N GLU A 70 5.19 -15.50 12.05
CA GLU A 70 6.47 -16.01 11.53
C GLU A 70 7.68 -15.34 12.21
N LEU A 71 7.52 -14.09 12.68
CA LEU A 71 8.59 -13.28 13.25
C LEU A 71 8.12 -12.66 14.56
N PRO A 72 8.33 -13.34 15.71
CA PRO A 72 7.94 -12.84 17.02
C PRO A 72 8.47 -11.42 17.28
N GLY A 73 7.65 -10.56 17.88
CA GLY A 73 8.00 -9.16 18.15
C GLY A 73 8.00 -8.24 16.92
N LYS A 74 7.61 -8.73 15.73
CA LYS A 74 7.42 -7.90 14.53
C LYS A 74 5.94 -7.69 14.22
N THR A 75 5.62 -6.53 13.67
CA THR A 75 4.27 -6.22 13.16
C THR A 75 4.23 -6.45 11.65
N LEU A 76 3.33 -7.33 11.21
CA LEU A 76 3.00 -7.50 9.80
C LEU A 76 1.97 -6.44 9.39
N ILE A 77 2.23 -5.75 8.27
CA ILE A 77 1.37 -4.67 7.78
C ILE A 77 0.86 -5.01 6.39
N HIS A 78 -0.43 -5.36 6.28
CA HIS A 78 -1.11 -5.61 5.01
C HIS A 78 -1.81 -4.35 4.52
N ARG A 79 -1.54 -3.93 3.28
CA ARG A 79 -2.06 -2.68 2.71
C ARG A 79 -2.80 -2.97 1.41
N THR A 80 -4.04 -2.53 1.33
CA THR A 80 -4.90 -2.67 0.16
C THR A 80 -5.44 -1.30 -0.21
N ALA A 81 -5.56 -1.01 -1.50
CA ALA A 81 -6.17 0.22 -1.97
C ALA A 81 -7.08 -0.07 -3.17
N TRP A 82 -8.23 0.60 -3.18
CA TRP A 82 -9.19 0.61 -4.28
C TRP A 82 -9.25 2.02 -4.82
N ILE A 83 -9.07 2.14 -6.13
CA ILE A 83 -9.08 3.42 -6.86
C ILE A 83 -10.10 3.27 -7.96
N ASP A 84 -11.11 4.12 -7.93
CA ASP A 84 -12.23 4.08 -8.86
C ASP A 84 -12.54 5.48 -9.40
N SER A 85 -13.17 5.54 -10.57
CA SER A 85 -13.55 6.78 -11.24
C SER A 85 -14.85 6.59 -12.03
N GLN A 86 -15.80 7.49 -11.80
CA GLN A 86 -17.10 7.51 -12.47
C GLN A 86 -17.12 8.37 -13.74
N VAL A 87 -15.98 8.94 -14.14
CA VAL A 87 -15.89 9.81 -15.31
C VAL A 87 -15.93 8.98 -16.59
N LYS A 88 -17.07 9.00 -17.28
CA LYS A 88 -17.26 8.30 -18.56
C LYS A 88 -16.20 8.72 -19.57
N GLY A 89 -15.63 7.76 -20.30
CA GLY A 89 -14.58 7.98 -21.29
C GLY A 89 -13.16 8.18 -20.72
N PHE A 90 -13.02 8.55 -19.44
CA PHE A 90 -11.70 8.81 -18.83
C PHE A 90 -11.39 7.97 -17.59
N SER A 91 -12.34 7.14 -17.12
CA SER A 91 -12.21 6.36 -15.89
C SER A 91 -10.89 5.58 -15.79
N ARG A 92 -10.51 4.83 -16.84
CA ARG A 92 -9.25 4.06 -16.87
C ARG A 92 -8.01 4.94 -16.71
N ALA A 93 -7.97 6.09 -17.37
CA ALA A 93 -6.84 7.02 -17.31
C ALA A 93 -6.73 7.66 -15.91
N ILE A 94 -7.87 8.03 -15.32
CA ILE A 94 -7.93 8.60 -13.97
C ILE A 94 -7.51 7.56 -12.92
N CYS A 95 -7.98 6.32 -13.03
CA CYS A 95 -7.57 5.23 -12.13
C CYS A 95 -6.07 4.94 -12.26
N ALA A 96 -5.53 4.91 -13.48
CA ALA A 96 -4.08 4.74 -13.71
C ALA A 96 -3.27 5.90 -13.09
N PHE A 97 -3.73 7.14 -13.24
CA PHE A 97 -3.14 8.30 -12.57
C PHE A 97 -3.15 8.15 -11.04
N GLY A 98 -4.29 7.76 -10.47
CA GLY A 98 -4.43 7.50 -9.04
C GLY A 98 -3.48 6.42 -8.56
N TYR A 99 -3.36 5.33 -9.31
CA TYR A 99 -2.47 4.21 -9.01
C TYR A 99 -0.99 4.61 -8.99
N GLU A 100 -0.52 5.35 -9.99
CA GLU A 100 0.86 5.85 -10.02
C GLU A 100 1.13 6.82 -8.87
N ARG A 101 0.14 7.66 -8.51
CA ARG A 101 0.25 8.55 -7.34
C ARG A 101 0.32 7.74 -6.03
N PHE A 102 -0.47 6.67 -5.92
CA PHE A 102 -0.43 5.77 -4.77
C PHE A 102 0.93 5.10 -4.60
N LYS A 103 1.51 4.57 -5.70
CA LYS A 103 2.86 3.99 -5.72
C LYS A 103 3.92 4.97 -5.21
N LYS A 104 3.89 6.22 -5.69
CA LYS A 104 4.83 7.27 -5.25
C LYS A 104 4.63 7.62 -3.76
N ASN A 105 3.39 7.68 -3.29
CA ASN A 105 3.08 7.98 -1.89
C ASN A 105 3.45 6.86 -0.92
N ARG A 106 3.59 5.61 -1.39
CA ARG A 106 3.98 4.46 -0.56
C ARG A 106 5.30 4.70 0.17
N VAL A 107 6.31 5.21 -0.54
CA VAL A 107 7.64 5.46 0.03
C VAL A 107 7.57 6.48 1.17
N LYS A 108 6.84 7.59 0.96
CA LYS A 108 6.62 8.62 1.99
C LYS A 108 5.88 8.08 3.20
N MET A 109 4.87 7.23 2.98
CA MET A 109 4.07 6.64 4.06
C MET A 109 4.90 5.67 4.90
N VAL A 110 5.73 4.83 4.28
CA VAL A 110 6.64 3.92 5.03
C VAL A 110 7.70 4.72 5.77
N GLY A 111 8.39 5.65 5.08
CA GLY A 111 9.44 6.46 5.71
C GLY A 111 8.93 7.34 6.85
N GLY A 112 7.75 7.94 6.72
CA GLY A 112 7.15 8.73 7.81
C GLY A 112 6.74 7.87 9.01
N PHE A 113 6.24 6.66 8.76
CA PHE A 113 5.89 5.72 9.83
C PHE A 113 7.14 5.24 10.59
N GLU A 114 8.20 4.87 9.87
CA GLU A 114 9.48 4.47 10.46
C GLU A 114 10.15 5.61 11.23
N TYR A 115 10.13 6.83 10.68
CA TYR A 115 10.67 8.01 11.34
C TYR A 115 10.02 8.28 12.70
N VAL A 116 8.68 8.22 12.77
CA VAL A 116 7.96 8.42 14.04
C VAL A 116 8.27 7.30 15.04
N LEU A 117 8.33 6.04 14.60
CA LEU A 117 8.67 4.92 15.49
C LEU A 117 10.10 5.03 16.05
N ALA A 118 11.07 5.40 15.21
CA ALA A 118 12.46 5.58 15.66
C ALA A 118 12.57 6.70 16.72
N ASN A 119 11.81 7.78 16.55
CA ASN A 119 11.80 8.89 17.51
C ASN A 119 11.04 8.56 18.81
N MET A 120 9.95 7.79 18.73
CA MET A 120 9.18 7.40 19.92
C MET A 120 9.88 6.31 20.74
N PHE A 121 10.68 5.45 20.09
CA PHE A 121 11.29 4.28 20.71
C PHE A 121 12.80 4.17 20.39
N PRO A 122 13.64 5.15 20.79
CA PRO A 122 15.04 5.23 20.38
C PRO A 122 15.91 4.05 20.85
N ASN A 123 15.54 3.40 21.97
CA ASN A 123 16.28 2.26 22.53
C ASN A 123 15.86 0.91 21.94
N ASN A 124 14.77 0.87 21.16
CA ASN A 124 14.40 -0.33 20.44
C ASN A 124 15.20 -0.34 19.13
N ASN A 125 16.07 -1.33 18.95
CA ASN A 125 16.71 -1.62 17.66
C ASN A 125 15.62 -2.03 16.65
N VAL A 126 14.91 -1.05 16.08
CA VAL A 126 13.98 -1.25 14.99
C VAL A 126 14.82 -1.63 13.76
N GLN A 127 15.17 -2.92 13.70
CA GLN A 127 15.73 -3.54 12.51
C GLN A 127 14.62 -3.53 11.47
N VAL A 128 14.65 -2.48 10.63
CA VAL A 128 13.82 -2.31 9.45
C VAL A 128 14.26 -3.39 8.47
N VAL A 129 13.44 -4.42 8.30
CA VAL A 129 13.63 -5.32 7.16
C VAL A 129 13.10 -4.55 5.95
N PRO A 130 13.96 -4.09 5.02
CA PRO A 130 13.46 -3.44 3.82
C PRO A 130 12.53 -4.43 3.14
N ASN A 131 11.43 -3.92 2.56
CA ASN A 131 10.60 -4.70 1.64
C ASN A 131 11.53 -5.59 0.82
N ARG A 132 11.25 -6.90 0.77
CA ARG A 132 11.72 -7.78 -0.30
C ARG A 132 11.31 -7.14 -1.63
N THR A 133 12.14 -6.22 -2.10
CA THR A 133 11.95 -5.43 -3.29
C THR A 133 12.07 -6.38 -4.47
N VAL A 134 11.52 -5.96 -5.60
CA VAL A 134 11.42 -6.72 -6.85
C VAL A 134 12.67 -7.56 -7.18
N ALA A 135 13.86 -7.16 -6.74
CA ALA A 135 15.10 -7.93 -6.78
C ALA A 135 15.01 -9.35 -6.17
N THR A 136 14.35 -9.57 -5.03
CA THR A 136 14.19 -10.93 -4.47
C THR A 136 13.15 -11.72 -5.26
N LYS A 137 12.06 -11.10 -5.71
CA LYS A 137 11.09 -11.77 -6.61
C LYS A 137 11.72 -12.16 -7.95
N LEU A 138 12.58 -11.32 -8.51
CA LEU A 138 13.35 -11.61 -9.72
C LEU A 138 14.40 -12.70 -9.47
N LYS A 139 15.09 -12.68 -8.32
CA LYS A 139 16.04 -13.74 -7.94
C LYS A 139 15.35 -15.08 -7.70
N ASP A 140 14.20 -15.09 -7.04
CA ASP A 140 13.40 -16.30 -6.78
C ASP A 140 12.79 -16.85 -8.08
N ALA A 141 12.31 -15.98 -8.97
CA ALA A 141 11.83 -16.36 -10.31
C ALA A 141 12.97 -16.87 -11.21
N ALA A 142 14.14 -16.22 -11.18
CA ALA A 142 15.31 -16.66 -11.92
C ALA A 142 15.86 -17.99 -11.38
N LYS A 143 15.82 -18.20 -10.06
CA LYS A 143 16.23 -19.46 -9.44
C LYS A 143 15.28 -20.61 -9.81
N ASN A 144 13.96 -20.39 -9.74
CA ASN A 144 12.96 -21.36 -10.20
C ASN A 144 13.09 -21.68 -11.70
N ALA A 145 13.34 -20.69 -12.54
CA ALA A 145 13.58 -20.91 -13.98
C ALA A 145 14.88 -21.69 -14.23
N SER A 146 15.93 -21.45 -13.45
CA SER A 146 17.20 -22.18 -13.55
C SER A 146 17.07 -23.65 -13.13
N GLU A 147 16.24 -23.95 -12.14
CA GLU A 147 15.97 -25.32 -11.67
C GLU A 147 15.10 -26.08 -12.69
N LEU A 148 14.08 -25.43 -13.29
CA LEU A 148 13.30 -25.98 -14.40
C LEU A 148 14.14 -26.24 -15.66
N ALA A 149 15.14 -25.40 -15.95
CA ALA A 149 16.05 -25.59 -17.06
C ALA A 149 17.04 -26.74 -16.82
N LYS A 150 17.49 -26.94 -15.57
CA LYS A 150 18.32 -28.08 -15.18
C LYS A 150 17.54 -29.40 -15.10
N ALA A 151 16.22 -29.35 -14.90
CA ALA A 151 15.35 -30.51 -14.88
C ALA A 151 14.97 -31.05 -16.27
N LYS A 152 15.27 -30.32 -17.36
CA LYS A 152 15.15 -30.85 -18.73
C LYS A 152 16.33 -31.76 -19.06
N VAL A 153 16.17 -33.03 -18.72
CA VAL A 153 16.98 -34.15 -19.24
C VAL A 153 16.91 -34.14 -20.77
N PRO A 154 18.02 -34.36 -21.50
CA PRO A 154 18.01 -34.42 -22.96
C PRO A 154 17.15 -35.60 -23.43
N ILE A 155 16.23 -35.31 -24.36
CA ILE A 155 15.53 -36.34 -25.12
C ILE A 155 16.58 -36.99 -26.04
N TYR A 156 17.00 -38.21 -25.69
CA TYR A 156 17.69 -39.08 -26.64
C TYR A 156 16.69 -39.51 -27.71
N VAL A 157 16.91 -39.05 -28.93
CA VAL A 157 16.30 -39.65 -30.12
C VAL A 157 17.20 -40.81 -30.52
N ASN A 158 16.71 -42.04 -30.40
CA ASN A 158 17.29 -43.18 -31.08
C ASN A 158 16.37 -43.61 -32.21
N SER A 159 16.92 -43.59 -33.41
CA SER A 159 16.39 -44.14 -34.65
C SER A 159 16.46 -45.67 -34.63
N HIS A 160 15.36 -46.34 -34.93
CA HIS A 160 15.28 -47.56 -35.72
C HIS A 160 13.91 -47.64 -36.40
#